data_AF-A0A6P6HX22-F1
#
_entry.id   AF-A0A6P6HX22-F1
#
_cell.length_a   1.000
_cell.length_b   1.000
_cell.length_c   1.000
_cell.angle_alpha   90.00
_cell.angle_beta   90.00
_cell.angle_gamma   90.00
#
_symmetry.space_group_name_H-M   'P 1'
#
loop_
_entity.id
_entity.type
_entity.pdbx_description
1 polymer ?
#
loop_
_entity_poly.entity_id
_entity_poly.type
_entity_poly.pdbx_seq_one_letter_code
_entity_poly.pdbx_strand_id
1 'polypeptide(L)'
;MECGEVASAEAGLGQGSSVPPALMDNPQARLTVVVEVESGRESGPEDTCCPTLLLEGPQSICLLQPETLDTQVEMGRGAGEALEDGSDNAEPSLPLQEQCITFDRVLGSDAAQEAEQELLARVQSTLGLVARGYSVSLLLRGRETETPRLVPQLLQMLFEETLPHRGAVPGVSTLSLVQLSPSGRTQDLLSPGRENLSVLDVSPLGLVVENASEVEVSDSRAASDLYLQAAGDEGRDCPLLQVLAGKVIGEEVEGSLPWIVSWLLEGNNYTGLLLRLDPQGGSLSLLRAALLGASGRRMQVKQVRPTQWDAVEEARARRANLKSLRSGLLGDTLTESGLSQLGRALRELRVVKAWSQCPGSQMLKGVKAEAVGLPELQAWHAPDVALQFFLAQAQRKRLQEQHQIWIQEELKRLEQEEEEVEGDQVKGLVAGKEAFERQRWHREQTLWRLQLEALQAERDTAEQDLMALYDVHVQAARARTCHTLQVFRAWRELWEEQTMTTEHHHRSLLAGILQDMLQLATQNQELQAQNQQLQQDIG
;
A
#
# COMPACT_ATOMS: atom_id res chain seq x y z
N MET A 1 -5.80 -52.82 27.13
CA MET A 1 -5.04 -52.33 25.96
C MET A 1 -5.03 -50.82 26.09
N GLU A 2 -4.33 -50.36 27.13
CA GLU A 2 -3.03 -49.62 27.10
C GLU A 2 -3.31 -48.15 26.71
N CYS A 3 -3.38 -47.14 27.59
CA CYS A 3 -2.67 -46.78 28.84
C CYS A 3 -1.14 -46.73 28.73
N GLY A 4 -0.58 -45.50 28.86
CA GLY A 4 0.82 -45.19 29.13
C GLY A 4 1.15 -43.75 28.69
N GLU A 5 0.98 -42.73 29.55
CA GLU A 5 1.97 -42.17 30.51
C GLU A 5 3.22 -41.50 29.90
N VAL A 6 3.24 -40.17 30.07
CA VAL A 6 4.32 -39.23 30.45
C VAL A 6 5.77 -39.71 30.35
N ALA A 7 6.57 -38.94 29.60
CA ALA A 7 7.97 -38.67 29.95
C ALA A 7 8.35 -37.25 29.56
N SER A 8 8.48 -36.39 30.57
CA SER A 8 9.17 -35.11 30.50
C SER A 8 10.67 -35.32 30.32
N ALA A 9 11.31 -34.48 29.52
CA ALA A 9 12.74 -34.23 29.61
C ALA A 9 12.99 -32.73 29.40
N GLU A 10 13.14 -32.01 30.51
CA GLU A 10 13.90 -30.77 30.55
C GLU A 10 15.40 -31.11 30.46
N ALA A 11 16.11 -30.43 29.57
CA ALA A 11 17.52 -30.12 29.73
C ALA A 11 17.78 -28.78 29.03
N GLY A 12 18.07 -27.76 29.84
CA GLY A 12 18.26 -26.38 29.40
C GLY A 12 19.70 -26.02 29.03
N LEU A 13 19.87 -24.69 28.85
CA LEU A 13 21.06 -23.89 28.54
C LEU A 13 21.41 -23.89 27.03
N GLY A 14 21.25 -22.83 26.24
CA GLY A 14 21.04 -21.42 26.51
C GLY A 14 21.99 -20.63 25.60
N GLN A 15 21.48 -19.78 24.71
CA GLN A 15 22.10 -18.51 24.27
C GLN A 15 21.17 -17.78 23.30
N GLY A 16 21.07 -16.46 23.51
CA GLY A 16 19.97 -15.62 23.07
C GLY A 16 19.87 -15.39 21.55
N SER A 17 18.64 -15.29 21.10
CA SER A 17 18.29 -14.45 19.96
C SER A 17 16.91 -13.87 20.25
N SER A 18 16.88 -12.56 20.47
CA SER A 18 15.68 -11.76 20.64
C SER A 18 14.87 -11.75 19.35
N VAL A 19 13.91 -12.67 19.24
CA VAL A 19 12.84 -12.59 18.23
C VAL A 19 11.67 -11.87 18.88
N PRO A 20 11.17 -10.74 18.34
CA PRO A 20 9.94 -10.13 18.87
C PRO A 20 8.77 -11.08 18.64
N PRO A 21 7.79 -11.14 19.57
CA PRO A 21 6.69 -12.08 19.45
C PRO A 21 5.88 -11.78 18.20
N ALA A 22 5.71 -12.80 17.36
CA ALA A 22 4.77 -12.77 16.26
C ALA A 22 3.39 -12.41 16.81
N LEU A 23 2.84 -11.30 16.31
CA LEU A 23 1.48 -10.84 16.58
C LEU A 23 0.51 -11.92 16.07
N MET A 24 0.01 -12.72 17.00
CA MET A 24 -1.00 -13.75 16.76
C MET A 24 -2.31 -13.12 16.24
N ASP A 25 -2.96 -13.88 15.36
CA ASP A 25 -4.21 -13.61 14.68
C ASP A 25 -5.32 -13.09 15.60
N ASN A 26 -5.61 -11.79 15.51
CA ASN A 26 -6.95 -11.15 15.52
C ASN A 26 -6.77 -9.63 15.78
N PRO A 27 -6.49 -8.81 14.76
CA PRO A 27 -6.24 -7.40 15.00
C PRO A 27 -7.57 -6.67 15.22
N GLN A 28 -7.95 -6.56 16.49
CA GLN A 28 -8.93 -5.59 16.94
C GLN A 28 -8.40 -4.18 16.65
N ALA A 29 -9.00 -3.51 15.68
CA ALA A 29 -8.65 -2.15 15.30
C ALA A 29 -9.60 -1.16 15.96
N ARG A 30 -9.06 -0.03 16.40
CA ARG A 30 -9.83 1.15 16.82
C ARG A 30 -9.50 2.29 15.87
N LEU A 31 -10.48 3.17 15.67
CA LEU A 31 -10.27 4.40 14.89
C LEU A 31 -9.23 5.28 15.62
N THR A 32 -8.20 5.73 14.92
CA THR A 32 -7.24 6.73 15.44
C THR A 32 -7.74 8.13 15.10
N VAL A 33 -7.89 9.02 16.09
CA VAL A 33 -8.40 10.38 15.90
C VAL A 33 -7.44 11.43 16.46
N VAL A 34 -6.88 12.26 15.57
CA VAL A 34 -6.09 13.45 15.89
C VAL A 34 -6.91 14.70 15.61
N VAL A 35 -6.98 15.62 16.57
CA VAL A 35 -7.75 16.86 16.47
C VAL A 35 -6.82 18.06 16.57
N GLU A 36 -7.00 19.02 15.67
CA GLU A 36 -6.33 20.31 15.65
C GLU A 36 -7.39 21.42 15.69
N VAL A 37 -7.19 22.46 16.49
CA VAL A 37 -8.12 23.59 16.60
C VAL A 37 -7.48 24.84 16.00
N GLU A 38 -7.96 25.31 14.84
CA GLU A 38 -7.44 26.50 14.16
C GLU A 38 -7.81 27.80 14.91
N SER A 39 -6.93 28.81 14.90
CA SER A 39 -7.26 30.15 15.39
C SER A 39 -7.98 30.93 14.29
N GLY A 40 -9.18 31.45 14.60
CA GLY A 40 -9.92 32.29 13.66
C GLY A 40 -9.10 33.54 13.31
N ARG A 41 -9.00 33.86 12.01
CA ARG A 41 -8.42 35.16 11.60
C ARG A 41 -9.21 36.28 12.23
N GLU A 42 -8.52 37.20 12.91
CA GLU A 42 -9.06 38.50 13.29
C GLU A 42 -9.50 39.27 12.03
N SER A 43 -10.76 39.13 11.63
CA SER A 43 -11.36 39.98 10.62
C SER A 43 -12.83 40.25 10.93
N GLY A 44 -13.09 41.22 11.82
CA GLY A 44 -14.42 41.76 12.09
C GLY A 44 -14.57 42.21 13.55
N PRO A 45 -15.35 43.27 13.84
CA PRO A 45 -15.36 43.91 15.15
C PRO A 45 -15.95 42.97 16.20
N GLU A 46 -15.48 43.18 17.43
CA GLU A 46 -15.97 42.59 18.67
C GLU A 46 -17.51 42.61 18.73
N ASP A 47 -18.08 41.64 19.45
CA ASP A 47 -19.51 41.39 19.70
C ASP A 47 -20.19 40.35 18.79
N THR A 48 -19.71 39.11 18.87
CA THR A 48 -20.62 37.95 18.87
C THR A 48 -20.00 36.86 19.74
N CYS A 49 -20.75 36.33 20.70
CA CYS A 49 -20.31 35.31 21.64
C CYS A 49 -19.90 34.03 20.91
N CYS A 50 -18.62 33.95 20.52
CA CYS A 50 -18.05 32.76 19.94
C CYS A 50 -17.83 31.72 21.05
N PRO A 51 -18.24 30.46 20.84
CA PRO A 51 -17.95 29.37 21.74
C PRO A 51 -16.43 29.15 21.79
N THR A 52 -15.82 29.25 22.96
CA THR A 52 -14.39 29.01 23.14
C THR A 52 -14.15 27.50 23.22
N LEU A 53 -13.51 26.92 22.21
CA LEU A 53 -12.93 25.58 22.30
C LEU A 53 -11.72 25.68 23.24
N LEU A 54 -11.77 25.01 24.39
CA LEU A 54 -10.67 24.99 25.34
C LEU A 54 -9.96 23.64 25.30
N LEU A 55 -8.63 23.66 25.23
CA LEU A 55 -7.81 22.47 25.39
C LEU A 55 -7.62 22.18 26.88
N GLU A 56 -8.09 21.02 27.33
CA GLU A 56 -7.93 20.54 28.71
C GLU A 56 -6.82 19.47 28.76
N GLY A 57 -5.69 19.76 28.11
CA GLY A 57 -4.54 18.86 27.99
C GLY A 57 -4.41 18.15 26.63
N PRO A 58 -3.45 17.22 26.49
CA PRO A 58 -3.03 16.68 25.19
C PRO A 58 -4.03 15.71 24.54
N GLN A 59 -5.11 15.34 25.24
CA GLN A 59 -6.10 14.35 24.79
C GLN A 59 -7.54 14.83 24.94
N SER A 60 -7.78 16.02 25.50
CA SER A 60 -9.12 16.46 25.87
C SER A 60 -9.42 17.83 25.30
N ILE A 61 -10.62 17.97 24.74
CA ILE A 61 -11.18 19.25 24.29
C ILE A 61 -12.49 19.50 25.01
N CYS A 62 -12.69 20.70 25.54
CA CYS A 62 -13.93 21.11 26.19
C CYS A 62 -14.64 22.17 25.33
N LEU A 63 -15.94 21.96 25.15
CA LEU A 63 -16.84 22.88 24.48
C LEU A 63 -17.54 23.72 25.53
N LEU A 64 -17.31 25.04 25.52
CA LEU A 64 -18.07 26.00 26.32
C LEU A 64 -19.31 26.48 25.57
N GLN A 65 -20.46 26.47 26.25
CA GLN A 65 -21.70 27.08 25.74
C GLN A 65 -21.80 28.54 26.19
N PRO A 66 -22.02 29.50 25.27
CA PRO A 66 -22.64 30.77 25.63
C PRO A 66 -24.13 30.53 25.90
N GLU A 67 -24.67 30.99 27.03
CA GLU A 67 -26.12 30.95 27.27
C GLU A 67 -26.85 31.81 26.23
N THR A 68 -27.85 31.24 25.56
CA THR A 68 -28.85 32.01 24.82
C THR A 68 -29.72 32.75 25.81
N LEU A 69 -29.50 34.06 25.92
CA LEU A 69 -30.31 34.99 26.69
C LEU A 69 -31.66 35.21 25.97
N ASP A 70 -32.58 34.27 26.08
CA ASP A 70 -33.96 34.43 25.60
C ASP A 70 -34.95 33.64 26.46
N THR A 71 -35.33 34.22 27.60
CA THR A 71 -36.68 34.09 28.18
C THR A 71 -36.81 35.02 29.38
N GLN A 72 -37.14 36.30 29.15
CA GLN A 72 -37.97 37.14 30.03
C GLN A 72 -38.05 38.58 29.48
N VAL A 73 -38.83 38.81 28.42
CA VAL A 73 -39.48 40.12 28.21
C VAL A 73 -40.88 39.88 27.63
N GLU A 74 -41.76 39.35 28.46
CA GLU A 74 -43.17 39.69 28.37
C GLU A 74 -43.64 40.03 29.79
N MET A 75 -43.76 41.34 30.04
CA MET A 75 -44.61 42.05 31.02
C MET A 75 -43.84 43.17 31.74
N GLY A 76 -44.32 44.40 31.59
CA GLY A 76 -44.03 45.48 32.54
C GLY A 76 -43.71 46.85 31.97
N ARG A 77 -44.59 47.45 31.15
CA ARG A 77 -44.61 48.91 30.97
C ARG A 77 -45.41 49.52 32.13
N GLY A 78 -44.78 50.25 33.04
CA GLY A 78 -45.50 50.98 34.08
C GLY A 78 -44.66 51.61 35.18
N ALA A 79 -44.08 52.77 34.87
CA ALA A 79 -43.86 53.96 35.73
C ALA A 79 -43.34 53.82 37.18
N GLY A 80 -42.24 54.53 37.46
CA GLY A 80 -42.21 55.50 38.58
C GLY A 80 -41.30 55.21 39.78
N GLU A 81 -40.27 56.05 39.90
CA GLU A 81 -39.75 56.64 41.15
C GLU A 81 -38.75 55.89 42.08
N ALA A 82 -37.63 56.60 42.29
CA ALA A 82 -36.93 56.89 43.56
C ALA A 82 -35.94 55.88 44.19
N LEU A 83 -34.69 56.37 44.26
CA LEU A 83 -33.73 56.41 45.39
C LEU A 83 -33.26 55.13 46.10
N GLU A 84 -31.92 55.02 46.13
CA GLU A 84 -30.99 54.53 47.18
C GLU A 84 -31.38 53.30 48.01
N ASP A 85 -30.53 52.26 48.02
CA ASP A 85 -29.44 52.08 48.99
C ASP A 85 -28.74 50.72 48.75
N GLY A 86 -27.49 50.58 49.21
CA GLY A 86 -26.60 49.47 48.87
C GLY A 86 -26.98 48.10 49.45
N SER A 87 -26.44 47.04 48.84
CA SER A 87 -25.97 45.83 49.55
C SER A 87 -25.31 44.88 48.55
N ASP A 88 -24.19 44.32 48.97
CA ASP A 88 -23.57 43.10 48.44
C ASP A 88 -24.62 42.07 48.03
N ASN A 89 -24.53 41.59 46.79
CA ASN A 89 -24.93 40.25 46.39
C ASN A 89 -24.01 39.85 45.24
N ALA A 90 -22.96 39.09 45.58
CA ALA A 90 -22.30 38.23 44.61
C ALA A 90 -23.36 37.24 44.10
N GLU A 91 -23.86 37.45 42.88
CA GLU A 91 -24.63 36.42 42.20
C GLU A 91 -23.75 35.17 42.05
N PRO A 92 -24.32 33.96 42.28
CA PRO A 92 -23.59 32.74 42.05
C PRO A 92 -23.44 32.58 40.54
N SER A 93 -22.21 32.63 40.02
CA SER A 93 -21.92 32.19 38.66
C SER A 93 -22.38 30.72 38.54
N LEU A 94 -23.55 30.51 37.94
CA LEU A 94 -24.06 29.19 37.60
C LEU A 94 -23.05 28.50 36.66
N PRO A 95 -22.85 27.18 36.80
CA PRO A 95 -21.76 26.50 36.11
C PRO A 95 -22.02 26.50 34.60
N LEU A 96 -21.05 27.04 33.84
CA LEU A 96 -20.92 26.80 32.39
C LEU A 96 -21.07 25.30 32.14
N GLN A 97 -21.97 24.91 31.24
CA GLN A 97 -22.12 23.50 30.86
C GLN A 97 -20.93 23.07 29.98
N GLU A 98 -19.82 22.76 30.65
CA GLU A 98 -18.60 22.23 30.05
C GLU A 98 -18.82 20.78 29.64
N GLN A 99 -18.65 20.49 28.35
CA GLN A 99 -18.62 19.11 27.86
C GLN A 99 -17.24 18.79 27.29
N CYS A 100 -16.50 17.96 28.02
CA CYS A 100 -15.16 17.55 27.65
C CYS A 100 -15.18 16.20 26.91
N ILE A 101 -14.45 16.13 25.80
CA ILE A 101 -14.40 15.00 24.88
C ILE A 101 -12.94 14.58 24.73
N THR A 102 -12.69 13.27 24.84
CA THR A 102 -11.33 12.70 24.76
C THR A 102 -11.02 12.11 23.38
N PHE A 103 -9.83 12.38 22.85
CA PHE A 103 -9.27 11.86 21.59
C PHE A 103 -7.87 11.27 21.80
N ASP A 104 -7.26 10.73 20.75
CA ASP A 104 -5.90 10.15 20.84
C ASP A 104 -4.83 11.23 20.99
N ARG A 105 -5.05 12.38 20.35
CA ARG A 105 -4.29 13.62 20.50
C ARG A 105 -5.17 14.82 20.17
N VAL A 106 -5.05 15.91 20.95
CA VAL A 106 -5.63 17.23 20.65
C VAL A 106 -4.53 18.28 20.67
N LEU A 107 -4.49 19.12 19.63
CA LEU A 107 -3.47 20.14 19.40
C LEU A 107 -4.10 21.52 19.17
N GLY A 108 -3.39 22.56 19.59
CA GLY A 108 -3.81 23.96 19.43
C GLY A 108 -3.51 24.55 18.06
N SER A 109 -3.82 25.83 17.88
CA SER A 109 -3.84 26.54 16.58
C SER A 109 -2.54 26.64 15.83
N ASP A 110 -1.40 26.47 16.52
CA ASP A 110 -0.08 26.68 15.94
C ASP A 110 0.63 25.33 15.65
N ALA A 111 -0.08 24.23 15.79
CA ALA A 111 0.46 22.87 15.79
C ALA A 111 0.02 22.03 14.57
N ALA A 112 -0.33 22.66 13.44
CA ALA A 112 -0.75 21.97 12.22
C ALA A 112 0.25 20.90 11.73
N GLN A 113 1.54 21.26 11.74
CA GLN A 113 2.62 20.35 11.35
C GLN A 113 2.83 19.24 12.38
N GLU A 114 2.65 19.53 13.67
CA GLU A 114 2.72 18.51 14.73
C GLU A 114 1.55 17.52 14.62
N ALA A 115 0.36 18.00 14.24
CA ALA A 115 -0.82 17.16 14.03
C ALA A 115 -0.64 16.18 12.87
N GLU A 116 -0.04 16.65 11.77
CA GLU A 116 0.35 15.79 10.65
C GLU A 116 1.38 14.74 11.06
N GLN A 117 2.44 15.14 11.78
CA GLN A 117 3.48 14.21 12.24
C GLN A 117 2.96 13.18 13.24
N GLU A 118 2.08 13.58 14.15
CA GLU A 118 1.44 12.67 15.12
C GLU A 118 0.56 11.64 14.40
N LEU A 119 -0.21 12.06 13.39
CA LEU A 119 -0.99 11.13 12.57
C LEU A 119 -0.06 10.13 11.87
N LEU A 120 0.99 10.62 11.21
CA LEU A 120 1.98 9.80 10.51
C LEU A 120 2.61 8.75 11.44
N ALA A 121 3.08 9.17 12.62
CA ALA A 121 3.68 8.27 13.60
C ALA A 121 2.72 7.17 14.06
N ARG A 122 1.44 7.49 14.22
CA ARG A 122 0.42 6.52 14.64
C ARG A 122 0.02 5.54 13.53
N VAL A 123 -0.04 6.00 12.29
CA VAL A 123 -0.48 5.17 11.15
C VAL A 123 0.67 4.38 10.53
N GLN A 124 1.94 4.71 10.80
CA GLN A 124 3.11 4.02 10.24
C GLN A 124 3.02 2.49 10.36
N SER A 125 2.76 1.98 11.57
CA SER A 125 2.64 0.53 11.80
C SER A 125 1.48 -0.11 11.02
N THR A 126 0.39 0.64 10.80
CA THR A 126 -0.76 0.16 10.02
C THR A 126 -0.49 0.18 8.52
N LEU A 127 0.31 1.14 8.02
CA LEU A 127 0.72 1.19 6.62
C LEU A 127 1.59 -0.02 6.23
N GLY A 128 2.46 -0.49 7.14
CA GLY A 128 3.21 -1.73 6.94
C GLY A 128 2.35 -2.99 6.81
N LEU A 129 1.09 -2.97 7.25
CA LEU A 129 0.16 -4.08 7.06
C LEU A 129 -0.41 -4.16 5.64
N VAL A 130 -0.27 -3.11 4.83
CA VAL A 130 -0.70 -3.10 3.42
C VAL A 130 0.01 -4.19 2.62
N ALA A 131 1.31 -4.39 2.86
CA ALA A 131 2.09 -5.47 2.24
C ALA A 131 1.58 -6.88 2.61
N ARG A 132 0.79 -7.00 3.69
CA ARG A 132 0.15 -8.26 4.13
C ARG A 132 -1.29 -8.41 3.64
N GLY A 133 -1.77 -7.47 2.80
CA GLY A 133 -3.09 -7.47 2.20
C GLY A 133 -4.17 -6.78 3.04
N TYR A 134 -3.82 -6.00 4.07
CA TYR A 134 -4.79 -5.21 4.82
C TYR A 134 -5.07 -3.86 4.13
N SER A 135 -6.32 -3.41 4.18
CA SER A 135 -6.72 -2.08 3.67
C SER A 135 -6.57 -1.01 4.75
N VAL A 136 -6.10 0.17 4.37
CA VAL A 136 -5.96 1.34 5.26
C VAL A 136 -6.67 2.53 4.61
N SER A 137 -7.50 3.25 5.39
CA SER A 137 -8.18 4.47 4.99
C SER A 137 -7.76 5.64 5.89
N LEU A 138 -7.44 6.77 5.28
CA LEU A 138 -7.10 8.00 6.00
C LEU A 138 -8.07 9.09 5.57
N LEU A 139 -8.78 9.66 6.55
CA LEU A 139 -9.76 10.72 6.35
C LEU A 139 -9.21 12.01 6.93
N LEU A 140 -9.13 13.03 6.08
CA LEU A 140 -8.59 14.33 6.43
C LEU A 140 -9.68 15.38 6.24
N ARG A 141 -9.93 16.19 7.27
CA ARG A 141 -10.79 17.36 7.18
C ARG A 141 -10.04 18.59 7.65
N GLY A 142 -10.03 19.61 6.81
CA GLY A 142 -9.34 20.86 7.07
C GLY A 142 -8.78 21.44 5.79
N ARG A 143 -8.27 22.67 5.85
CA ARG A 143 -7.43 23.15 4.75
C ARG A 143 -6.04 22.55 4.91
N GLU A 144 -5.45 22.09 3.81
CA GLU A 144 -4.02 21.82 3.80
C GLU A 144 -3.28 23.16 3.82
N THR A 145 -2.09 23.20 4.45
CA THR A 145 -1.26 24.42 4.44
C THR A 145 -0.90 24.82 3.00
N GLU A 146 -0.39 26.05 2.77
CA GLU A 146 -0.11 26.60 1.42
C GLU A 146 0.73 25.70 0.50
N THR A 147 1.41 24.68 1.03
CA THR A 147 2.02 23.60 0.26
C THR A 147 1.47 22.25 0.72
N PRO A 148 0.89 21.43 -0.18
CA PRO A 148 0.46 20.08 0.17
C PRO A 148 1.66 19.18 0.48
N ARG A 149 1.70 18.61 1.69
CA ARG A 149 2.84 17.85 2.23
C ARG A 149 2.46 16.52 2.82
N LEU A 150 1.24 16.40 3.36
CA LEU A 150 0.83 15.22 4.10
C LEU A 150 0.72 14.00 3.19
N VAL A 151 0.06 14.13 2.03
CA VAL A 151 -0.10 13.02 1.08
C VAL A 151 1.24 12.56 0.49
N PRO A 152 2.15 13.45 0.03
CA PRO A 152 3.51 13.05 -0.35
C PRO A 152 4.28 12.29 0.75
N GLN A 153 4.18 12.74 2.01
CA GLN A 153 4.82 12.05 3.15
C GLN A 153 4.21 10.68 3.42
N LEU A 154 2.89 10.54 3.32
CA LEU A 154 2.19 9.26 3.43
C LEU A 154 2.60 8.28 2.34
N LEU A 155 2.71 8.76 1.08
CA LEU A 155 3.19 7.95 -0.03
C LEU A 155 4.63 7.51 0.19
N GLN A 156 5.51 8.40 0.63
CA GLN A 156 6.87 8.05 0.99
C GLN A 156 6.92 6.94 2.04
N MET A 157 6.20 7.11 3.15
CA MET A 157 6.14 6.13 4.23
C MET A 157 5.55 4.79 3.77
N LEU A 158 4.50 4.82 2.93
CA LEU A 158 3.90 3.60 2.38
C LEU A 158 4.92 2.80 1.58
N PHE A 159 5.67 3.43 0.68
CA PHE A 159 6.70 2.73 -0.11
C PHE A 159 7.85 2.23 0.76
N GLU A 160 8.27 2.98 1.78
CA GLU A 160 9.31 2.56 2.72
C GLU A 160 8.88 1.31 3.52
N GLU A 161 7.65 1.28 4.02
CA GLU A 161 7.12 0.17 4.82
C GLU A 161 6.73 -1.06 3.98
N THR A 162 6.41 -0.86 2.70
CA THR A 162 5.99 -1.94 1.79
C THR A 162 7.14 -2.52 0.94
N LEU A 163 8.36 -2.00 1.09
CA LEU A 163 9.55 -2.54 0.42
C LEU A 163 9.68 -4.04 0.68
N PRO A 164 9.81 -4.87 -0.37
CA PRO A 164 9.89 -6.31 -0.22
C PRO A 164 11.13 -6.66 0.60
N HIS A 165 10.91 -7.34 1.73
CA HIS A 165 11.99 -7.98 2.45
C HIS A 165 12.61 -9.05 1.53
N ARG A 166 13.94 -9.11 1.51
CA ARG A 166 14.76 -9.95 0.60
C ARG A 166 14.10 -11.32 0.32
N GLY A 167 13.65 -11.53 -0.92
CA GLY A 167 13.06 -12.79 -1.38
C GLY A 167 11.54 -12.78 -1.66
N ALA A 168 10.84 -11.66 -1.42
CA ALA A 168 9.42 -11.54 -1.78
C ALA A 168 9.19 -11.30 -3.28
N VAL A 169 8.07 -11.80 -3.80
CA VAL A 169 7.61 -11.59 -5.20
C VAL A 169 7.41 -10.09 -5.43
N PRO A 170 7.84 -9.52 -6.58
CA PRO A 170 7.63 -8.11 -6.88
C PRO A 170 6.12 -7.78 -6.84
N GLY A 171 5.72 -6.89 -5.95
CA GLY A 171 4.39 -6.31 -5.94
C GLY A 171 4.27 -5.25 -7.04
N VAL A 172 3.08 -5.09 -7.60
CA VAL A 172 2.76 -3.97 -8.49
C VAL A 172 2.04 -2.92 -7.65
N SER A 173 2.53 -1.69 -7.68
CA SER A 173 1.87 -0.54 -7.04
C SER A 173 1.13 0.25 -8.10
N THR A 174 -0.16 0.51 -7.88
CA THR A 174 -0.99 1.34 -8.75
C THR A 174 -1.56 2.53 -7.98
N LEU A 175 -1.76 3.63 -8.69
CA LEU A 175 -2.34 4.86 -8.15
C LEU A 175 -3.58 5.24 -8.98
N SER A 176 -4.66 5.61 -8.29
CA SER A 176 -5.86 6.21 -8.85
C SER A 176 -6.22 7.49 -8.09
N LEU A 177 -6.66 8.52 -8.80
CA LEU A 177 -7.01 9.82 -8.22
C LEU A 177 -8.41 10.22 -8.71
N VAL A 178 -9.34 10.37 -7.77
CA VAL A 178 -10.75 10.63 -8.05
C VAL A 178 -11.24 11.81 -7.22
N GLN A 179 -11.89 12.77 -7.86
CA GLN A 179 -12.56 13.89 -7.20
C GLN A 179 -14.06 13.62 -7.11
N LEU A 180 -14.64 13.89 -5.95
CA LEU A 180 -16.07 13.70 -5.69
C LEU A 180 -16.69 15.07 -5.39
N SER A 181 -17.65 15.50 -6.21
CA SER A 181 -18.34 16.76 -6.01
C SER A 181 -19.48 16.62 -5.00
N PRO A 182 -19.89 17.72 -4.33
CA PRO A 182 -21.08 17.72 -3.46
C PRO A 182 -22.38 17.36 -4.19
N SER A 183 -22.41 17.57 -5.52
CA SER A 183 -23.52 17.18 -6.40
C SER A 183 -23.54 15.68 -6.72
N GLY A 184 -22.61 14.89 -6.17
CA GLY A 184 -22.50 13.44 -6.38
C GLY A 184 -21.85 13.06 -7.71
N ARG A 185 -21.23 14.00 -8.42
CA ARG A 185 -20.45 13.70 -9.63
C ARG A 185 -19.05 13.27 -9.23
N THR A 186 -18.54 12.25 -9.89
CA THR A 186 -17.19 11.74 -9.63
C THR A 186 -16.34 11.92 -10.88
N GLN A 187 -15.17 12.52 -10.76
CA GLN A 187 -14.28 12.79 -11.89
C GLN A 187 -12.94 12.07 -11.70
N ASP A 188 -12.44 11.49 -12.78
CA ASP A 188 -11.10 10.92 -12.82
C ASP A 188 -10.07 12.03 -13.03
N LEU A 189 -9.16 12.23 -12.07
CA LEU A 189 -8.14 13.27 -12.17
C LEU A 189 -6.97 12.87 -13.06
N LEU A 190 -6.74 11.56 -13.27
CA LEU A 190 -5.72 11.07 -14.19
C LEU A 190 -6.20 11.09 -15.64
N SER A 191 -7.52 11.13 -15.85
CA SER A 191 -8.16 11.20 -17.16
C SER A 191 -9.37 12.16 -17.12
N PRO A 192 -9.13 13.49 -17.18
CA PRO A 192 -10.16 14.51 -16.90
C PRO A 192 -11.38 14.49 -17.84
N GLY A 193 -11.32 13.75 -18.96
CA GLY A 193 -12.47 13.49 -19.83
C GLY A 193 -13.43 12.41 -19.35
N ARG A 194 -13.16 11.76 -18.20
CA ARG A 194 -14.03 10.75 -17.57
C ARG A 194 -14.73 11.33 -16.34
N GLU A 195 -16.04 11.50 -16.45
CA GLU A 195 -16.91 12.01 -15.38
C GLU A 195 -18.05 11.02 -15.08
N ASN A 196 -18.66 11.18 -13.91
CA ASN A 196 -19.78 10.37 -13.41
C ASN A 196 -19.47 8.86 -13.32
N LEU A 197 -18.25 8.55 -12.88
CA LEU A 197 -17.89 7.20 -12.43
C LEU A 197 -18.84 6.71 -11.32
N SER A 198 -18.98 5.39 -11.22
CA SER A 198 -19.82 4.78 -10.18
C SER A 198 -18.93 4.27 -9.05
N VAL A 199 -19.30 4.54 -7.79
CA VAL A 199 -18.60 3.97 -6.62
C VAL A 199 -19.42 2.80 -6.10
N LEU A 200 -18.77 1.66 -5.94
CA LEU A 200 -19.39 0.37 -5.60
C LEU A 200 -18.66 -0.27 -4.42
N ASP A 201 -19.40 -1.02 -3.60
CA ASP A 201 -18.79 -1.96 -2.66
C ASP A 201 -18.73 -3.36 -3.31
N VAL A 202 -17.52 -3.84 -3.53
CA VAL A 202 -17.24 -5.08 -4.24
C VAL A 202 -16.45 -6.01 -3.31
N SER A 203 -17.12 -6.89 -2.58
CA SER A 203 -16.43 -7.90 -1.75
C SER A 203 -15.58 -8.84 -2.62
N PRO A 204 -14.31 -9.15 -2.31
CA PRO A 204 -13.57 -8.77 -1.11
C PRO A 204 -12.79 -7.45 -1.22
N LEU A 205 -12.79 -6.78 -2.37
CA LEU A 205 -12.05 -5.54 -2.66
C LEU A 205 -12.49 -4.34 -1.80
N GLY A 206 -13.75 -4.31 -1.35
CA GLY A 206 -14.32 -3.17 -0.63
C GLY A 206 -14.76 -2.06 -1.58
N LEU A 207 -14.59 -0.80 -1.18
CA LEU A 207 -14.94 0.37 -2.00
C LEU A 207 -14.06 0.46 -3.25
N VAL A 208 -14.69 0.47 -4.43
CA VAL A 208 -14.02 0.61 -5.72
C VAL A 208 -14.76 1.62 -6.59
N VAL A 209 -14.01 2.46 -7.31
CA VAL A 209 -14.57 3.37 -8.32
C VAL A 209 -14.50 2.67 -9.68
N GLU A 210 -15.65 2.35 -10.25
CA GLU A 210 -15.77 1.67 -11.54
C GLU A 210 -15.20 2.55 -12.67
N ASN A 211 -14.29 1.99 -13.46
CA ASN A 211 -13.62 2.64 -14.60
C ASN A 211 -12.70 3.82 -14.24
N ALA A 212 -12.32 3.97 -12.97
CA ALA A 212 -11.22 4.85 -12.61
C ALA A 212 -9.93 4.39 -13.29
N SER A 213 -9.12 5.35 -13.74
CA SER A 213 -7.82 5.07 -14.33
C SER A 213 -6.85 4.68 -13.23
N GLU A 214 -6.12 3.58 -13.46
CA GLU A 214 -5.07 3.11 -12.58
C GLU A 214 -3.74 3.22 -13.33
N VAL A 215 -2.78 3.93 -12.74
CA VAL A 215 -1.43 4.09 -13.29
C VAL A 215 -0.46 3.31 -12.43
N GLU A 216 0.40 2.50 -13.05
CA GLU A 216 1.47 1.81 -12.35
C GLU A 216 2.55 2.81 -11.91
N VAL A 217 2.97 2.72 -10.65
CA VAL A 217 3.95 3.62 -10.06
C VAL A 217 5.10 2.83 -9.46
N SER A 218 6.32 3.18 -9.86
CA SER A 218 7.55 2.49 -9.42
C SER A 218 8.09 2.97 -8.08
N ASP A 219 7.87 4.23 -7.71
CA ASP A 219 8.40 4.84 -6.49
C ASP A 219 7.51 5.95 -5.91
N SER A 220 7.79 6.35 -4.67
CA SER A 220 7.03 7.38 -3.96
C SER A 220 7.11 8.76 -4.62
N ARG A 221 8.19 9.06 -5.37
CA ARG A 221 8.36 10.34 -6.04
C ARG A 221 7.40 10.46 -7.21
N ALA A 222 7.36 9.44 -8.07
CA ALA A 222 6.41 9.37 -9.18
C ALA A 222 4.95 9.43 -8.70
N ALA A 223 4.63 8.76 -7.57
CA ALA A 223 3.30 8.84 -6.97
C ALA A 223 2.96 10.27 -6.50
N SER A 224 3.91 10.92 -5.82
CA SER A 224 3.75 12.27 -5.29
C SER A 224 3.62 13.30 -6.41
N ASP A 225 4.42 13.18 -7.47
CA ASP A 225 4.36 14.08 -8.63
C ASP A 225 3.00 14.00 -9.33
N LEU A 226 2.44 12.79 -9.49
CA LEU A 226 1.10 12.60 -10.05
C LEU A 226 0.02 13.22 -9.15
N TYR A 227 0.13 13.05 -7.83
CA TYR A 227 -0.78 13.68 -6.88
C TYR A 227 -0.72 15.22 -6.98
N LEU A 228 0.47 15.80 -6.96
CA LEU A 228 0.65 17.26 -7.01
C LEU A 228 0.19 17.87 -8.34
N GLN A 229 0.32 17.15 -9.46
CA GLN A 229 -0.20 17.58 -10.76
C GLN A 229 -1.73 17.56 -10.82
N ALA A 230 -2.35 16.61 -10.12
CA ALA A 230 -3.79 16.41 -10.09
C ALA A 230 -4.51 17.23 -9.00
N ALA A 231 -3.80 17.63 -7.94
CA ALA A 231 -4.32 18.41 -6.82
C ALA A 231 -4.66 19.84 -7.28
N GLY A 232 -5.85 20.00 -7.85
CA GLY A 232 -6.51 21.28 -8.11
C GLY A 232 -7.37 21.71 -6.93
N ASP A 233 -7.36 23.01 -6.64
CA ASP A 233 -8.03 23.60 -5.48
C ASP A 233 -9.53 23.85 -5.76
N GLU A 234 -10.35 22.79 -5.75
CA GLU A 234 -11.82 22.93 -5.79
C GLU A 234 -12.54 21.88 -4.93
N GLY A 235 -13.05 22.33 -3.78
CA GLY A 235 -14.03 21.59 -2.98
C GLY A 235 -14.19 22.19 -1.59
N ARG A 236 -15.27 22.94 -1.34
CA ARG A 236 -15.53 23.58 -0.03
C ARG A 236 -16.43 22.77 0.90
N ASP A 237 -17.10 21.73 0.40
CA ASP A 237 -18.13 21.00 1.15
C ASP A 237 -17.84 19.51 1.28
N CYS A 238 -17.20 19.12 2.40
CA CYS A 238 -16.98 17.72 2.79
C CYS A 238 -18.04 17.26 3.81
N PRO A 239 -18.80 16.17 3.57
CA PRO A 239 -19.86 15.70 4.46
C PRO A 239 -19.36 14.97 5.71
N LEU A 240 -18.05 14.89 5.93
CA LEU A 240 -17.46 14.13 7.04
C LEU A 240 -18.06 14.49 8.41
N LEU A 241 -18.27 15.78 8.74
CA LEU A 241 -18.91 16.14 10.02
C LEU A 241 -20.38 15.73 10.07
N GLN A 242 -21.10 15.70 8.95
CA GLN A 242 -22.50 15.26 8.92
C GLN A 242 -22.61 13.76 9.18
N VAL A 243 -21.72 12.96 8.59
CA VAL A 243 -21.64 11.50 8.82
C VAL A 243 -21.20 11.20 10.24
N LEU A 244 -20.19 11.91 10.75
CA LEU A 244 -19.77 11.77 12.15
C LEU A 244 -20.88 12.17 13.12
N ALA A 245 -21.64 13.22 12.82
CA ALA A 245 -22.78 13.66 13.63
C ALA A 245 -24.02 12.73 13.54
N GLY A 246 -24.00 11.72 12.66
CA GLY A 246 -25.15 10.85 12.40
C GLY A 246 -26.33 11.58 11.75
N LYS A 247 -26.09 12.71 11.06
CA LYS A 247 -27.10 13.62 10.53
C LYS A 247 -27.28 13.50 9.00
N VAL A 248 -27.08 12.31 8.45
CA VAL A 248 -27.28 12.09 7.00
C VAL A 248 -28.79 12.15 6.72
N ILE A 249 -29.20 13.12 5.89
CA ILE A 249 -30.60 13.31 5.49
C ILE A 249 -30.89 12.36 4.32
N GLY A 250 -31.66 11.30 4.57
CA GLY A 250 -32.09 10.30 3.56
C GLY A 250 -31.43 8.92 3.74
N GLU A 251 -31.95 7.90 3.04
CA GLU A 251 -31.27 6.60 2.93
C GLU A 251 -29.90 6.80 2.26
N GLU A 252 -28.84 6.23 2.83
CA GLU A 252 -27.50 6.25 2.25
C GLU A 252 -27.49 5.44 0.95
N VAL A 253 -27.78 6.12 -0.17
CA VAL A 253 -27.77 5.50 -1.50
C VAL A 253 -26.34 5.08 -1.86
N GLU A 254 -26.18 3.86 -2.37
CA GLU A 254 -24.90 3.34 -2.87
C GLU A 254 -24.27 4.32 -3.86
N GLY A 255 -23.00 4.68 -3.60
CA GLY A 255 -22.25 5.66 -4.39
C GLY A 255 -22.38 7.12 -3.97
N SER A 256 -23.26 7.45 -3.02
CA SER A 256 -23.34 8.82 -2.46
C SER A 256 -22.15 9.14 -1.56
N LEU A 257 -21.76 10.42 -1.48
CA LEU A 257 -20.65 10.85 -0.61
C LEU A 257 -20.81 10.44 0.87
N PRO A 258 -21.99 10.61 1.52
CA PRO A 258 -22.19 10.14 2.89
C PRO A 258 -21.98 8.63 3.02
N TRP A 259 -22.51 7.84 2.08
CA TRP A 259 -22.35 6.39 2.04
C TRP A 259 -20.87 5.99 1.90
N ILE A 260 -20.11 6.64 1.02
CA ILE A 260 -18.66 6.39 0.84
C ILE A 260 -17.90 6.65 2.14
N VAL A 261 -18.16 7.79 2.80
CA VAL A 261 -17.50 8.14 4.06
C VAL A 261 -17.87 7.17 5.18
N SER A 262 -19.12 6.72 5.25
CA SER A 262 -19.60 5.69 6.18
C SER A 262 -18.81 4.38 6.02
N TRP A 263 -18.65 3.90 4.78
CA TRP A 263 -17.85 2.72 4.46
C TRP A 263 -16.35 2.88 4.73
N LEU A 264 -15.78 4.08 4.58
CA LEU A 264 -14.37 4.33 4.93
C LEU A 264 -14.12 4.29 6.43
N LEU A 265 -15.13 4.60 7.25
CA LEU A 265 -15.08 4.51 8.72
C LEU A 265 -15.36 3.07 9.20
N GLU A 266 -16.38 2.42 8.64
CA GLU A 266 -16.94 1.17 9.18
C GLU A 266 -16.55 -0.10 8.41
N GLY A 267 -16.20 0.01 7.12
CA GLY A 267 -15.90 -1.12 6.22
C GLY A 267 -14.57 -1.82 6.51
N ASN A 268 -14.22 -2.94 5.88
CA ASN A 268 -13.02 -3.73 6.24
C ASN A 268 -11.66 -3.02 5.99
N ASN A 269 -11.25 -2.10 6.88
CA ASN A 269 -10.01 -1.32 6.79
C ASN A 269 -9.58 -0.80 8.18
N TYR A 270 -8.30 -0.48 8.34
CA TYR A 270 -7.81 0.38 9.43
C TYR A 270 -8.07 1.83 9.07
N THR A 271 -8.62 2.60 10.01
CA THR A 271 -9.00 3.99 9.74
C THR A 271 -8.23 4.96 10.63
N GLY A 272 -7.63 5.97 10.01
CA GLY A 272 -7.09 7.15 10.68
C GLY A 272 -7.88 8.41 10.31
N LEU A 273 -8.08 9.30 11.28
CA LEU A 273 -8.87 10.52 11.12
C LEU A 273 -8.09 11.73 11.65
N LEU A 274 -7.91 12.74 10.81
CA LEU A 274 -7.40 14.07 11.19
C LEU A 274 -8.50 15.11 11.03
N LEU A 275 -8.86 15.78 12.12
CA LEU A 275 -9.88 16.83 12.15
C LEU A 275 -9.23 18.18 12.48
N ARG A 276 -9.14 19.07 11.50
CA ARG A 276 -8.87 20.50 11.72
C ARG A 276 -10.18 21.23 11.90
N LEU A 277 -10.35 21.84 13.06
CA LEU A 277 -11.57 22.51 13.47
C LEU A 277 -11.38 24.01 13.32
N ASP A 278 -12.17 24.62 12.45
CA ASP A 278 -12.34 26.07 12.42
C ASP A 278 -13.52 26.44 13.35
N PRO A 279 -13.26 27.12 14.49
CA PRO A 279 -14.32 27.53 15.43
C PRO A 279 -15.26 28.60 14.86
N GLN A 280 -14.89 29.31 13.78
CA GLN A 280 -15.70 30.39 13.19
C GLN A 280 -16.45 29.96 11.92
N GLY A 281 -16.06 28.86 11.29
CA GLY A 281 -16.51 28.46 9.95
C GLY A 281 -17.80 27.64 9.84
N GLY A 282 -18.50 27.29 10.93
CA GLY A 282 -19.64 26.35 10.85
C GLY A 282 -20.62 26.31 12.02
N SER A 283 -21.69 25.52 11.86
CA SER A 283 -22.71 25.31 12.89
C SER A 283 -22.15 24.56 14.10
N LEU A 284 -22.12 25.19 15.28
CA LEU A 284 -21.61 24.59 16.52
C LEU A 284 -22.35 23.29 16.89
N SER A 285 -23.67 23.22 16.67
CA SER A 285 -24.44 22.02 16.99
C SER A 285 -24.01 20.82 16.13
N LEU A 286 -23.65 21.06 14.86
CA LEU A 286 -23.10 20.04 13.97
C LEU A 286 -21.69 19.63 14.40
N LEU A 287 -20.83 20.60 14.73
CA LEU A 287 -19.46 20.33 15.20
C LEU A 287 -19.46 19.49 16.48
N ARG A 288 -20.29 19.88 17.46
CA ARG A 288 -20.47 19.13 18.72
C ARG A 288 -20.95 17.70 18.46
N ALA A 289 -21.98 17.53 17.65
CA ALA A 289 -22.50 16.21 17.32
C ALA A 289 -21.44 15.35 16.62
N ALA A 290 -20.64 15.95 15.73
CA ALA A 290 -19.56 15.26 15.04
C ALA A 290 -18.42 14.83 15.97
N LEU A 291 -18.02 15.68 16.92
CA LEU A 291 -16.99 15.33 17.90
C LEU A 291 -17.45 14.22 18.85
N LEU A 292 -18.70 14.28 19.31
CA LEU A 292 -19.30 13.21 20.10
C LEU A 292 -19.38 11.89 19.31
N GLY A 293 -19.80 11.96 18.04
CA GLY A 293 -19.84 10.79 17.17
C GLY A 293 -18.46 10.21 16.85
N ALA A 294 -17.45 11.06 16.62
CA ALA A 294 -16.07 10.62 16.42
C ALA A 294 -15.50 9.92 17.68
N SER A 295 -15.73 10.49 18.86
CA SER A 295 -15.38 9.85 20.14
C SER A 295 -16.11 8.51 20.32
N GLY A 296 -17.40 8.45 20.02
CA GLY A 296 -18.18 7.21 20.08
C GLY A 296 -17.63 6.12 19.16
N ARG A 297 -17.28 6.47 17.92
CA ARG A 297 -16.70 5.56 16.93
C ARG A 297 -15.28 5.11 17.31
N ARG A 298 -14.48 5.97 17.95
CA ARG A 298 -13.17 5.60 18.53
C ARG A 298 -13.26 4.48 19.58
N MET A 299 -14.37 4.42 20.32
CA MET A 299 -14.59 3.39 21.33
C MET A 299 -15.04 2.04 20.73
N GLN A 300 -15.43 2.02 19.46
CA GLN A 300 -15.82 0.79 18.78
C GLN A 300 -14.58 0.00 18.37
N VAL A 301 -14.66 -1.32 18.57
CA VAL A 301 -13.62 -2.26 18.15
C VAL A 301 -14.08 -2.95 16.88
N LYS A 302 -13.23 -2.90 15.86
CA LYS A 302 -13.49 -3.42 14.53
C LYS A 302 -12.56 -4.59 14.24
N GLN A 303 -13.09 -5.66 13.64
CA GLN A 303 -12.26 -6.74 13.13
C GLN A 303 -11.88 -6.44 11.68
N VAL A 304 -10.57 -6.29 11.44
CA VAL A 304 -10.05 -6.10 10.09
C VAL A 304 -9.42 -7.41 9.61
N ARG A 305 -9.73 -7.81 8.39
CA ARG A 305 -9.23 -9.04 7.76
C ARG A 305 -8.41 -8.70 6.52
N PRO A 306 -7.35 -9.47 6.23
CA PRO A 306 -6.58 -9.29 5.01
C PRO A 306 -7.42 -9.68 3.79
N THR A 307 -7.33 -8.88 2.74
CA THR A 307 -8.00 -9.07 1.45
C THR A 307 -7.18 -10.04 0.60
N GLN A 308 -7.26 -11.33 0.93
CA GLN A 308 -6.66 -12.40 0.14
C GLN A 308 -7.70 -12.99 -0.81
N TRP A 309 -7.46 -12.88 -2.10
CA TRP A 309 -8.40 -13.34 -3.12
C TRP A 309 -7.69 -13.72 -4.42
N ASP A 310 -8.29 -14.64 -5.17
CA ASP A 310 -7.86 -14.99 -6.52
C ASP A 310 -8.84 -14.41 -7.52
N ALA A 311 -8.37 -13.47 -8.34
CA ALA A 311 -9.20 -12.77 -9.31
C ALA A 311 -9.84 -13.69 -10.35
N VAL A 312 -9.22 -14.83 -10.68
CA VAL A 312 -9.75 -15.79 -11.65
C VAL A 312 -10.89 -16.59 -11.05
N GLU A 313 -10.69 -17.10 -9.83
CA GLU A 313 -11.71 -17.83 -9.10
C GLU A 313 -12.90 -16.93 -8.79
N GLU A 314 -12.66 -15.70 -8.35
CA GLU A 314 -13.70 -14.71 -8.08
C GLU A 314 -14.48 -14.35 -9.36
N ALA A 315 -13.79 -14.14 -10.49
CA ALA A 315 -14.46 -13.94 -11.78
C ALA A 315 -15.29 -15.16 -12.21
N ARG A 316 -14.83 -16.38 -11.90
CA ARG A 316 -15.57 -17.62 -12.20
C ARG A 316 -16.82 -17.72 -11.32
N ALA A 317 -16.71 -17.48 -10.03
CA ALA A 317 -17.82 -17.47 -9.08
C ALA A 317 -18.90 -16.45 -9.49
N ARG A 318 -18.51 -15.22 -9.82
CA ARG A 318 -19.46 -14.20 -10.29
C ARG A 318 -20.13 -14.55 -11.61
N ARG A 319 -19.42 -15.19 -12.54
CA ARG A 319 -20.03 -15.72 -13.78
C ARG A 319 -21.05 -16.82 -13.50
N ALA A 320 -20.82 -17.67 -12.50
CA ALA A 320 -21.78 -18.68 -12.08
C ALA A 320 -23.03 -18.04 -11.46
N ASN A 321 -22.85 -17.06 -10.56
CA ASN A 321 -23.97 -16.30 -9.98
C ASN A 321 -24.79 -15.57 -11.05
N LEU A 322 -24.14 -14.94 -12.03
CA LEU A 322 -24.83 -14.30 -13.16
C LEU A 322 -25.67 -15.30 -13.99
N LYS A 323 -25.17 -16.53 -14.19
CA LYS A 323 -25.96 -17.58 -14.85
C LYS A 323 -27.21 -17.93 -14.04
N SER A 324 -27.06 -18.04 -12.71
CA SER A 324 -28.18 -18.29 -11.79
C SER A 324 -29.22 -17.15 -11.81
N LEU A 325 -28.76 -15.90 -11.75
CA LEU A 325 -29.63 -14.71 -11.82
C LEU A 325 -30.37 -14.65 -13.16
N ARG A 326 -29.67 -14.94 -14.26
CA ARG A 326 -30.29 -15.00 -15.60
C ARG A 326 -31.34 -16.10 -15.69
N SER A 327 -31.10 -17.29 -15.12
CA SER A 327 -32.12 -18.35 -15.08
C SER A 327 -33.32 -18.00 -14.21
N GLY A 328 -33.12 -17.28 -13.10
CA GLY A 328 -34.22 -16.79 -12.25
C GLY A 328 -35.09 -15.73 -12.95
N LEU A 329 -34.48 -14.92 -13.82
CA LEU A 329 -35.19 -13.90 -14.62
C LEU A 329 -35.94 -14.50 -15.83
N LEU A 330 -35.64 -15.74 -16.23
CA LEU A 330 -36.37 -16.45 -17.29
C LEU A 330 -37.66 -17.13 -16.78
N GLY A 331 -38.01 -16.95 -15.51
CA GLY A 331 -39.34 -17.30 -14.98
C GLY A 331 -40.43 -16.27 -15.32
N ASP A 332 -41.69 -16.57 -14.98
CA ASP A 332 -42.87 -15.85 -15.50
C ASP A 332 -43.07 -14.40 -14.99
N THR A 333 -42.26 -13.91 -14.05
CA THR A 333 -42.38 -12.55 -13.50
C THR A 333 -41.03 -11.82 -13.48
N LEU A 334 -40.84 -10.87 -14.40
CA LEU A 334 -39.73 -9.92 -14.35
C LEU A 334 -39.95 -8.93 -13.21
N THR A 335 -39.08 -8.98 -12.19
CA THR A 335 -39.09 -8.02 -11.08
C THR A 335 -38.01 -6.95 -11.29
N GLU A 336 -38.33 -5.71 -10.98
CA GLU A 336 -37.38 -4.58 -11.02
C GLU A 336 -36.16 -4.84 -10.12
N SER A 337 -36.39 -5.48 -8.97
CA SER A 337 -35.33 -5.96 -8.07
C SER A 337 -34.40 -7.00 -8.71
N GLY A 338 -34.92 -7.88 -9.57
CA GLY A 338 -34.09 -8.86 -10.27
C GLY A 338 -33.20 -8.23 -11.34
N LEU A 339 -33.71 -7.21 -12.04
CA LEU A 339 -32.93 -6.44 -13.02
C LEU A 339 -31.85 -5.59 -12.36
N SER A 340 -32.14 -4.95 -11.23
CA SER A 340 -31.14 -4.19 -10.48
C SER A 340 -30.04 -5.09 -9.91
N GLN A 341 -30.39 -6.27 -9.40
CA GLN A 341 -29.43 -7.29 -8.95
C GLN A 341 -28.55 -7.79 -10.11
N LEU A 342 -29.12 -8.08 -11.28
CA LEU A 342 -28.35 -8.47 -12.46
C LEU A 342 -27.40 -7.35 -12.91
N GLY A 343 -27.90 -6.11 -12.96
CA GLY A 343 -27.11 -4.93 -13.31
C GLY A 343 -25.94 -4.73 -12.35
N ARG A 344 -26.17 -4.88 -11.04
CA ARG A 344 -25.13 -4.80 -10.01
C ARG A 344 -24.07 -5.91 -10.18
N ALA A 345 -24.50 -7.15 -10.33
CA ALA A 345 -23.60 -8.30 -10.54
C ALA A 345 -22.76 -8.18 -11.82
N LEU A 346 -23.27 -7.54 -12.87
CA LEU A 346 -22.51 -7.27 -14.09
C LEU A 346 -21.42 -6.21 -13.89
N ARG A 347 -21.72 -5.12 -13.17
CA ARG A 347 -20.72 -4.09 -12.82
C ARG A 347 -19.62 -4.67 -11.95
N GLU A 348 -20.00 -5.42 -10.94
CA GLU A 348 -19.11 -6.19 -10.08
C GLU A 348 -18.16 -7.13 -10.85
N LEU A 349 -18.69 -7.92 -11.80
CA LEU A 349 -17.86 -8.78 -12.64
C LEU A 349 -16.91 -7.96 -13.52
N ARG A 350 -17.33 -6.78 -14.01
CA ARG A 350 -16.48 -5.89 -14.81
C ARG A 350 -15.29 -5.41 -14.00
N VAL A 351 -15.51 -4.98 -12.76
CA VAL A 351 -14.44 -4.59 -11.82
C VAL A 351 -13.45 -5.75 -11.65
N VAL A 352 -13.93 -6.92 -11.24
CA VAL A 352 -13.06 -8.10 -11.02
C VAL A 352 -12.28 -8.49 -12.28
N LYS A 353 -12.91 -8.37 -13.47
CA LYS A 353 -12.23 -8.65 -14.74
C LYS A 353 -11.09 -7.67 -15.02
N ALA A 354 -11.28 -6.38 -14.78
CA ALA A 354 -10.23 -5.38 -14.98
C ALA A 354 -9.00 -5.72 -14.13
N TRP A 355 -9.21 -6.06 -12.85
CA TRP A 355 -8.16 -6.46 -11.93
C TRP A 355 -7.47 -7.77 -12.31
N SER A 356 -8.19 -8.73 -12.91
CA SER A 356 -7.61 -9.97 -13.45
C SER A 356 -6.78 -9.78 -14.72
N GLN A 357 -6.86 -8.60 -15.33
CA GLN A 357 -6.14 -8.22 -16.56
C GLN A 357 -4.94 -7.30 -16.27
N CYS A 358 -4.83 -6.74 -15.06
CA CYS A 358 -3.68 -5.93 -14.66
C CYS A 358 -2.36 -6.71 -14.83
N PRO A 359 -1.29 -6.10 -15.38
CA PRO A 359 -0.06 -6.80 -15.77
C PRO A 359 0.57 -7.68 -14.68
N GLY A 360 0.51 -7.25 -13.41
CA GLY A 360 1.01 -8.01 -12.26
C GLY A 360 0.33 -9.37 -12.03
N SER A 361 -0.95 -9.49 -12.38
CA SER A 361 -1.70 -10.76 -12.27
C SER A 361 -1.40 -11.74 -13.41
N GLN A 362 -0.94 -11.24 -14.57
CA GLN A 362 -0.48 -12.07 -15.69
C GLN A 362 0.92 -12.63 -15.43
N MET A 363 1.81 -11.87 -14.75
CA MET A 363 3.13 -12.33 -14.34
C MET A 363 3.05 -13.56 -13.41
N LEU A 364 2.06 -13.61 -12.50
CA LEU A 364 1.80 -14.76 -11.62
C LEU A 364 1.17 -15.96 -12.35
N LYS A 365 0.42 -15.75 -13.44
CA LYS A 365 -0.14 -16.82 -14.27
C LYS A 365 0.92 -17.53 -15.10
N GLY A 366 1.89 -16.81 -15.67
CA GLY A 366 3.00 -17.42 -16.41
C GLY A 366 3.76 -18.41 -15.53
N VAL A 367 4.15 -17.99 -14.33
CA VAL A 367 4.93 -18.82 -13.42
C VAL A 367 4.15 -20.03 -12.87
N LYS A 368 2.83 -19.92 -12.62
CA LYS A 368 2.04 -21.00 -12.00
C LYS A 368 1.38 -21.96 -12.99
N ALA A 369 1.06 -21.52 -14.22
CA ALA A 369 0.49 -22.37 -15.26
C ALA A 369 1.57 -23.08 -16.10
N GLU A 370 2.72 -22.44 -16.34
CA GLU A 370 3.87 -23.09 -16.99
C GLU A 370 4.57 -24.09 -16.06
N ALA A 371 4.45 -23.93 -14.73
CA ALA A 371 4.96 -24.91 -13.75
C ALA A 371 4.18 -26.24 -13.71
N VAL A 372 2.95 -26.28 -14.25
CA VAL A 372 2.10 -27.50 -14.24
C VAL A 372 2.03 -28.18 -15.60
N GLY A 373 2.41 -27.48 -16.69
CA GLY A 373 2.25 -27.96 -18.06
C GLY A 373 3.52 -28.06 -18.90
N LEU A 374 4.66 -27.57 -18.43
CA LEU A 374 5.94 -27.86 -19.07
C LEU A 374 6.45 -29.22 -18.56
N PRO A 375 7.00 -30.08 -19.42
CA PRO A 375 7.92 -31.10 -18.91
C PRO A 375 8.94 -30.34 -18.06
N GLU A 376 9.36 -30.88 -16.92
CA GLU A 376 10.53 -30.41 -16.18
C GLU A 376 11.68 -30.21 -17.18
N LEU A 377 11.74 -29.03 -17.79
CA LEU A 377 12.70 -28.65 -18.80
C LEU A 377 13.86 -28.20 -17.96
N GLN A 378 14.55 -29.23 -17.47
CA GLN A 378 15.88 -29.30 -16.92
C GLN A 378 16.38 -27.91 -16.61
N ALA A 379 16.42 -27.61 -15.31
CA ALA A 379 17.22 -26.54 -14.74
C ALA A 379 18.49 -26.40 -15.58
N TRP A 380 18.47 -25.46 -16.53
CA TRP A 380 19.68 -25.10 -17.25
C TRP A 380 20.53 -24.55 -16.13
N HIS A 381 21.54 -25.34 -15.74
CA HIS A 381 22.51 -24.98 -14.74
C HIS A 381 23.18 -23.69 -15.20
N ALA A 382 22.55 -22.55 -14.91
CA ALA A 382 23.26 -21.29 -14.84
C ALA A 382 24.32 -21.54 -13.77
N PRO A 383 25.62 -21.44 -14.11
CA PRO A 383 26.65 -21.67 -13.12
C PRO A 383 26.39 -20.67 -11.99
N ASP A 384 26.28 -21.18 -10.76
CA ASP A 384 25.99 -20.34 -9.61
C ASP A 384 27.19 -19.41 -9.38
N VAL A 385 27.04 -18.17 -9.84
CA VAL A 385 28.06 -17.12 -9.75
C VAL A 385 28.45 -16.88 -8.29
N ALA A 386 27.50 -17.04 -7.36
CA ALA A 386 27.78 -16.91 -5.94
C ALA A 386 28.65 -18.06 -5.43
N LEU A 387 28.34 -19.30 -5.81
CA LEU A 387 29.16 -20.47 -5.47
C LEU A 387 30.60 -20.33 -6.02
N GLN A 388 30.75 -19.93 -7.29
CA GLN A 388 32.06 -19.72 -7.90
C GLN A 388 32.86 -18.61 -7.19
N PHE A 389 32.18 -17.54 -6.78
CA PHE A 389 32.81 -16.47 -5.99
C PHE A 389 33.30 -16.97 -4.63
N PHE A 390 32.50 -17.77 -3.91
CA PHE A 390 32.89 -18.34 -2.62
C PHE A 390 34.05 -19.32 -2.76
N LEU A 391 34.08 -20.14 -3.82
CA LEU A 391 35.18 -21.05 -4.10
C LEU A 391 36.48 -20.28 -4.39
N ALA A 392 36.44 -19.25 -5.23
CA ALA A 392 37.59 -18.37 -5.50
C ALA A 392 38.07 -17.65 -4.22
N GLN A 393 37.15 -17.19 -3.38
CA GLN A 393 37.50 -16.57 -2.09
C GLN A 393 38.18 -17.56 -1.14
N ALA A 394 37.68 -18.79 -1.06
CA ALA A 394 38.27 -19.83 -0.21
C ALA A 394 39.66 -20.27 -0.71
N GLN A 395 39.85 -20.37 -2.03
CA GLN A 395 41.14 -20.68 -2.64
C GLN A 395 42.19 -19.60 -2.33
N ARG A 396 41.83 -18.31 -2.49
CA ARG A 396 42.73 -17.19 -2.15
C ARG A 396 43.11 -17.15 -0.68
N LYS A 397 42.14 -17.37 0.23
CA LYS A 397 42.43 -17.45 1.67
C LYS A 397 43.41 -18.57 1.99
N ARG A 398 43.23 -19.76 1.38
CA ARG A 398 44.16 -20.87 1.57
C ARG A 398 45.56 -20.56 1.04
N LEU A 399 45.66 -19.90 -0.11
CA LEU A 399 46.95 -19.50 -0.67
C LEU A 399 47.68 -18.49 0.23
N GLN A 400 46.95 -17.51 0.77
CA GLN A 400 47.47 -16.55 1.74
C GLN A 400 48.00 -17.25 3.00
N GLU A 401 47.24 -18.18 3.55
CA GLU A 401 47.66 -18.96 4.71
C GLU A 401 48.92 -19.78 4.41
N GLN A 402 49.01 -20.40 3.22
CA GLN A 402 50.20 -21.15 2.79
C GLN A 402 51.44 -20.26 2.67
N HIS A 403 51.34 -19.09 2.04
CA HIS A 403 52.44 -18.14 1.96
C HIS A 403 52.84 -17.59 3.32
N GLN A 404 51.87 -17.31 4.20
CA GLN A 404 52.12 -16.85 5.57
C GLN A 404 52.93 -17.87 6.38
N ILE A 405 52.56 -19.16 6.29
CA ILE A 405 53.26 -20.26 6.96
C ILE A 405 54.69 -20.38 6.42
N TRP A 406 54.85 -20.40 5.11
CA TRP A 406 56.16 -20.53 4.47
C TRP A 406 57.11 -19.37 4.81
N ILE A 407 56.61 -18.13 4.80
CA ILE A 407 57.39 -16.95 5.21
C ILE A 407 57.82 -17.07 6.69
N GLN A 408 56.96 -17.58 7.57
CA GLN A 408 57.33 -17.80 8.98
C GLN A 408 58.35 -18.92 9.18
N GLU A 409 58.31 -19.98 8.37
CA GLU A 409 59.30 -21.05 8.41
C GLU A 409 60.67 -20.54 7.95
N GLU A 410 60.71 -19.76 6.87
CA GLU A 410 61.95 -19.14 6.39
C GLU A 410 62.49 -18.11 7.39
N LEU A 411 61.64 -17.31 8.05
CA LEU A 411 62.05 -16.42 9.14
C LEU A 411 62.76 -17.18 10.26
N LYS A 412 62.17 -18.29 10.73
CA LYS A 412 62.77 -19.12 11.80
C LYS A 412 64.10 -19.74 11.36
N ARG A 413 64.23 -20.14 10.09
CA ARG A 413 65.47 -20.68 9.55
C ARG A 413 66.58 -19.63 9.54
N LEU A 414 66.25 -18.41 9.11
CA LEU A 414 67.19 -17.29 9.08
C LEU A 414 67.60 -16.81 10.49
N GLU A 415 66.69 -16.88 11.47
CA GLU A 415 66.98 -16.62 12.89
C GLU A 415 67.92 -17.68 13.49
N GLN A 416 67.70 -18.97 13.19
CA GLN A 416 68.61 -20.04 13.63
C GLN A 416 70.01 -19.91 13.02
N GLU A 417 70.09 -19.53 11.74
CA GLU A 417 71.35 -19.20 11.08
C GLU A 417 72.03 -17.95 11.70
N GLU A 418 71.31 -17.09 12.44
CA GLU A 418 71.87 -15.96 13.19
C GLU A 418 72.55 -16.40 14.49
N GLU A 419 71.87 -17.23 15.28
CA GLU A 419 72.37 -17.77 16.55
C GLU A 419 73.64 -18.62 16.34
N GLU A 420 73.70 -19.43 15.27
CA GLU A 420 74.90 -20.23 14.94
C GLU A 420 76.10 -19.36 14.54
N VAL A 421 75.87 -18.25 13.84
CA VAL A 421 76.92 -17.34 13.36
C VAL A 421 77.44 -16.43 14.47
N GLU A 422 76.63 -16.06 15.47
CA GLU A 422 77.09 -15.40 16.70
C GLU A 422 77.96 -16.32 17.57
N GLY A 423 77.66 -17.62 17.61
CA GLY A 423 78.42 -18.62 18.37
C GLY A 423 79.88 -18.80 17.88
N ASP A 424 80.13 -18.66 16.58
CA ASP A 424 81.46 -18.85 15.96
C ASP A 424 82.33 -17.57 15.92
N GLN A 425 81.74 -16.38 16.08
CA GLN A 425 82.43 -15.08 15.88
C GLN A 425 83.20 -14.52 17.10
N VAL A 426 83.36 -15.29 18.19
CA VAL A 426 84.08 -14.83 19.41
C VAL A 426 85.59 -14.55 19.19
N LYS A 427 86.15 -14.71 17.98
CA LYS A 427 87.56 -14.40 17.65
C LYS A 427 87.74 -13.62 16.33
N GLY A 428 87.57 -12.29 16.32
CA GLY A 428 88.09 -11.42 15.24
C GLY A 428 87.43 -10.05 15.09
N LEU A 429 87.98 -9.02 15.72
CA LEU A 429 87.20 -7.84 16.16
C LEU A 429 87.04 -6.64 15.19
N VAL A 430 87.43 -6.70 13.91
CA VAL A 430 87.25 -5.53 13.00
C VAL A 430 86.75 -5.89 11.60
N ALA A 431 87.22 -6.98 10.97
CA ALA A 431 86.72 -7.41 9.66
C ALA A 431 85.34 -8.11 9.71
N GLY A 432 84.91 -8.58 10.89
CA GLY A 432 83.64 -9.30 11.07
C GLY A 432 82.40 -8.40 11.05
N LYS A 433 82.52 -7.11 11.40
CA LYS A 433 81.36 -6.21 11.54
C LYS A 433 80.69 -5.88 10.21
N GLU A 434 81.50 -5.58 9.18
CA GLU A 434 80.98 -5.35 7.83
C GLU A 434 80.46 -6.64 7.17
N ALA A 435 81.03 -7.80 7.51
CA ALA A 435 80.55 -9.09 7.03
C ALA A 435 79.19 -9.44 7.65
N PHE A 436 79.01 -9.15 8.94
CA PHE A 436 77.75 -9.32 9.66
C PHE A 436 76.64 -8.41 9.12
N GLU A 437 76.92 -7.12 8.87
CA GLU A 437 75.95 -6.20 8.27
C GLU A 437 75.56 -6.61 6.85
N ARG A 438 76.51 -7.11 6.04
CA ARG A 438 76.21 -7.68 4.71
C ARG A 438 75.33 -8.93 4.79
N GLN A 439 75.54 -9.80 5.78
CA GLN A 439 74.70 -10.96 6.02
C GLN A 439 73.28 -10.57 6.44
N ARG A 440 73.14 -9.65 7.39
CA ARG A 440 71.84 -9.12 7.82
C ARG A 440 71.07 -8.50 6.65
N TRP A 441 71.75 -7.67 5.85
CA TRP A 441 71.15 -7.08 4.65
C TRP A 441 70.71 -8.15 3.64
N HIS A 442 71.51 -9.20 3.45
CA HIS A 442 71.12 -10.33 2.60
C HIS A 442 69.87 -11.06 3.11
N ARG A 443 69.73 -11.25 4.43
CA ARG A 443 68.55 -11.89 5.04
C ARG A 443 67.29 -11.05 4.88
N GLU A 444 67.39 -9.76 5.18
CA GLU A 444 66.30 -8.81 4.96
C GLU A 444 65.91 -8.79 3.48
N GLN A 445 66.89 -8.75 2.57
CA GLN A 445 66.64 -8.79 1.13
C GLN A 445 65.96 -10.10 0.68
N THR A 446 66.33 -11.25 1.26
CA THR A 446 65.64 -12.51 0.96
C THR A 446 64.19 -12.47 1.44
N LEU A 447 63.92 -12.00 2.66
CA LEU A 447 62.57 -11.90 3.18
C LEU A 447 61.67 -11.00 2.35
N TRP A 448 62.17 -9.83 1.96
CA TRP A 448 61.43 -8.92 1.08
C TRP A 448 61.15 -9.55 -0.29
N ARG A 449 62.07 -10.37 -0.81
CA ARG A 449 61.86 -11.12 -2.06
C ARG A 449 60.75 -12.16 -1.92
N LEU A 450 60.77 -12.96 -0.85
CA LEU A 450 59.74 -13.98 -0.60
C LEU A 450 58.35 -13.36 -0.42
N GLN A 451 58.26 -12.22 0.29
CA GLN A 451 57.00 -11.48 0.44
C GLN A 451 56.50 -10.92 -0.89
N LEU A 452 57.38 -10.38 -1.73
CA LEU A 452 57.00 -9.84 -3.03
C LEU A 452 56.52 -10.95 -3.97
N GLU A 453 57.19 -12.10 -3.97
CA GLU A 453 56.81 -13.27 -4.77
C GLU A 453 55.44 -13.83 -4.31
N ALA A 454 55.20 -13.92 -3.00
CA ALA A 454 53.90 -14.33 -2.44
C ALA A 454 52.76 -13.39 -2.86
N LEU A 455 52.97 -12.07 -2.74
CA LEU A 455 51.97 -11.07 -3.13
C LEU A 455 51.71 -11.07 -4.64
N GLN A 456 52.74 -11.30 -5.47
CA GLN A 456 52.58 -11.44 -6.92
C GLN A 456 51.74 -12.68 -7.27
N ALA A 457 52.03 -13.83 -6.66
CA ALA A 457 51.27 -15.06 -6.88
C ALA A 457 49.80 -14.93 -6.43
N GLU A 458 49.54 -14.26 -5.31
CA GLU A 458 48.18 -13.98 -4.83
C GLU A 458 47.41 -13.06 -5.78
N ARG A 459 48.06 -12.01 -6.30
CA ARG A 459 47.47 -11.11 -7.29
C ARG A 459 47.14 -11.85 -8.57
N ASP A 460 48.08 -12.62 -9.11
CA ASP A 460 47.90 -13.35 -10.37
C ASP A 460 46.76 -14.36 -10.26
N THR A 461 46.64 -15.04 -9.11
CA THR A 461 45.51 -15.93 -8.82
C THR A 461 44.18 -15.15 -8.74
N ALA A 462 44.17 -13.99 -8.10
CA ALA A 462 42.97 -13.15 -8.01
C ALA A 462 42.52 -12.58 -9.37
N GLU A 463 43.47 -12.24 -10.25
CA GLU A 463 43.17 -11.82 -11.62
C GLU A 463 42.58 -12.96 -12.44
N GLN A 464 43.11 -14.19 -12.31
CA GLN A 464 42.56 -15.38 -12.96
C GLN A 464 41.14 -15.70 -12.50
N ASP A 465 40.89 -15.65 -11.18
CA ASP A 465 39.56 -15.86 -10.61
C ASP A 465 38.56 -14.81 -11.12
N LEU A 466 38.97 -13.54 -11.21
CA LEU A 466 38.12 -12.46 -11.71
C LEU A 466 37.77 -12.64 -13.19
N MET A 467 38.73 -13.08 -14.01
CA MET A 467 38.46 -13.43 -15.42
C MET A 467 37.47 -14.60 -15.53
N ALA A 468 37.65 -15.66 -14.73
CA ALA A 468 36.73 -16.79 -14.73
C ALA A 468 35.31 -16.40 -14.29
N LEU A 469 35.18 -15.57 -13.25
CA LEU A 469 33.88 -15.05 -12.79
C LEU A 469 33.21 -14.16 -13.84
N TYR A 470 33.98 -13.31 -14.52
CA TYR A 470 33.48 -12.47 -15.60
C TYR A 470 32.95 -13.30 -16.77
N ASP A 471 33.70 -14.33 -17.19
CA ASP A 471 33.27 -15.22 -18.28
C ASP A 471 31.98 -15.97 -17.93
N VAL A 472 31.89 -16.50 -16.71
CA VAL A 472 30.68 -17.17 -16.21
C VAL A 472 29.49 -16.21 -16.19
N HIS A 473 29.69 -14.97 -15.70
CA HIS A 473 28.64 -13.96 -15.70
C HIS A 473 28.18 -13.59 -17.11
N VAL A 474 29.11 -13.39 -18.04
CA VAL A 474 28.79 -13.08 -19.45
C VAL A 474 28.00 -14.23 -20.09
N GLN A 475 28.38 -15.47 -19.83
CA GLN A 475 27.66 -16.64 -20.32
C GLN A 475 26.25 -16.74 -19.72
N ALA A 476 26.11 -16.55 -18.41
CA ALA A 476 24.82 -16.54 -17.72
C ALA A 476 23.90 -15.42 -18.23
N ALA A 477 24.44 -14.21 -18.43
CA ALA A 477 23.70 -13.08 -18.99
C ALA A 477 23.24 -13.35 -20.43
N ARG A 478 24.12 -13.91 -21.29
CA ARG A 478 23.76 -14.31 -22.65
C ARG A 478 22.67 -15.38 -22.66
N ALA A 479 22.78 -16.39 -21.82
CA ALA A 479 21.79 -17.45 -21.69
C ALA A 479 20.42 -16.89 -21.28
N ARG A 480 20.39 -15.97 -20.31
CA ARG A 480 19.16 -15.26 -19.90
C ARG A 480 18.54 -14.47 -21.06
N THR A 481 19.34 -13.68 -21.78
CA THR A 481 18.84 -12.92 -22.94
C THR A 481 18.28 -13.85 -24.02
N CYS A 482 18.97 -14.94 -24.35
CA CYS A 482 18.48 -15.93 -25.31
C CYS A 482 17.16 -16.57 -24.86
N HIS A 483 17.07 -16.95 -23.58
CA HIS A 483 15.84 -17.53 -23.03
C HIS A 483 14.67 -16.54 -23.09
N THR A 484 14.89 -15.29 -22.65
CA THR A 484 13.87 -14.24 -22.74
C THR A 484 13.40 -14.03 -24.19
N LEU A 485 14.31 -14.02 -25.16
CA LEU A 485 13.94 -13.91 -26.58
C LEU A 485 13.16 -15.13 -27.09
N GLN A 486 13.46 -16.34 -26.61
CA GLN A 486 12.69 -17.54 -26.95
C GLN A 486 11.27 -17.48 -26.39
N VAL A 487 11.13 -17.07 -25.12
CA VAL A 487 9.81 -16.85 -24.48
C VAL A 487 9.01 -15.82 -25.27
N PHE A 488 9.60 -14.69 -25.67
CA PHE A 488 8.92 -13.69 -26.49
C PHE A 488 8.51 -14.20 -27.88
N ARG A 489 9.30 -15.09 -28.50
CA ARG A 489 8.92 -15.71 -29.78
C ARG A 489 7.73 -16.65 -29.61
N ALA A 490 7.78 -17.54 -28.63
CA ALA A 490 6.69 -18.47 -28.33
C ALA A 490 5.39 -17.71 -27.96
N TRP A 491 5.50 -16.64 -27.16
CA TRP A 491 4.36 -15.79 -26.84
C TRP A 491 3.75 -15.11 -28.06
N ARG A 492 4.58 -14.66 -29.01
CA ARG A 492 4.09 -14.06 -30.26
C ARG A 492 3.35 -15.08 -31.11
N GLU A 493 3.91 -16.26 -31.29
CA GLU A 493 3.29 -17.35 -32.05
C GLU A 493 1.91 -17.74 -31.46
N LEU A 494 1.84 -17.88 -30.13
CA LEU A 494 0.58 -18.16 -29.43
C LEU A 494 -0.47 -17.05 -29.64
N TRP A 495 -0.03 -15.78 -29.58
CA TRP A 495 -0.92 -14.64 -29.82
C TRP A 495 -1.44 -14.60 -31.25
N GLU A 496 -0.58 -14.89 -32.23
CA GLU A 496 -0.97 -14.98 -33.65
C GLU A 496 -1.97 -16.12 -33.88
N GLU A 497 -1.82 -17.27 -33.22
CA GLU A 497 -2.80 -18.36 -33.29
C GLU A 497 -4.14 -17.99 -32.65
N GLN A 498 -4.13 -17.33 -31.48
CA GLN A 498 -5.35 -16.89 -30.80
C GLN A 498 -6.12 -15.84 -31.60
N THR A 499 -5.42 -14.88 -32.23
CA THR A 499 -6.08 -13.88 -33.08
C THR A 499 -6.67 -14.52 -34.33
N MET A 500 -5.94 -15.44 -34.99
CA MET A 500 -6.43 -16.14 -36.16
C MET A 500 -7.66 -17.02 -35.85
N THR A 501 -7.68 -17.72 -34.71
CA THR A 501 -8.81 -18.58 -34.32
C THR A 501 -10.05 -17.77 -33.94
N THR A 502 -9.87 -16.67 -33.20
CA THR A 502 -10.99 -15.77 -32.85
C THR A 502 -11.55 -15.06 -34.08
N GLU A 503 -10.69 -14.58 -34.98
CA GLU A 503 -11.11 -13.98 -36.25
C GLU A 503 -11.86 -14.99 -37.11
N HIS A 504 -11.36 -16.23 -37.21
CA HIS A 504 -12.05 -17.30 -37.94
C HIS A 504 -13.42 -17.60 -37.33
N HIS A 505 -13.52 -17.68 -36.00
CA HIS A 505 -14.79 -17.88 -35.31
C HIS A 505 -15.79 -16.76 -35.59
N HIS A 506 -15.36 -15.49 -35.51
CA HIS A 506 -16.21 -14.35 -35.83
C HIS A 506 -16.66 -14.33 -37.29
N ARG A 507 -15.77 -14.65 -38.23
CA ARG A 507 -16.12 -14.78 -39.65
C ARG A 507 -17.15 -15.88 -39.89
N SER A 508 -16.99 -17.04 -39.26
CA SER A 508 -17.95 -18.14 -39.39
C SER A 508 -19.32 -17.80 -38.79
N LEU A 509 -19.36 -17.12 -37.64
CA LEU A 509 -20.62 -16.64 -37.05
C LEU A 509 -21.33 -15.63 -37.95
N LEU A 510 -20.59 -14.66 -38.48
CA LEU A 510 -21.15 -13.68 -39.42
C LEU A 510 -21.68 -14.34 -40.69
N ALA A 511 -20.96 -15.31 -41.24
CA ALA A 511 -21.41 -16.09 -42.38
C ALA A 511 -22.72 -16.85 -42.08
N GLY A 512 -22.82 -17.47 -40.91
CA GLY A 512 -24.05 -18.15 -40.46
C GLY A 512 -25.24 -17.20 -40.35
N ILE A 513 -25.06 -16.04 -39.69
CA ILE A 513 -26.12 -15.04 -39.56
C ILE A 513 -26.57 -14.52 -40.93
N LEU A 514 -25.64 -14.26 -41.84
CA LEU A 514 -25.97 -13.81 -43.20
C LEU A 514 -26.75 -14.88 -43.97
N GLN A 515 -26.42 -16.15 -43.80
CA GLN A 515 -27.12 -17.26 -44.43
C GLN A 515 -28.55 -17.40 -43.89
N ASP A 516 -28.74 -17.31 -42.57
CA ASP A 516 -30.07 -17.35 -41.94
C ASP A 516 -30.93 -16.16 -42.38
N MET A 517 -30.34 -14.96 -42.43
CA MET A 517 -31.02 -13.75 -42.92
C MET A 517 -31.49 -13.91 -44.38
N LEU A 518 -30.66 -14.49 -45.25
CA LEU A 518 -31.04 -14.77 -46.63
C LEU A 518 -32.18 -15.79 -46.71
N GLN A 519 -32.11 -16.87 -45.93
CA GLN A 519 -33.18 -17.87 -45.88
C GLN A 519 -34.51 -17.27 -45.40
N LEU A 520 -34.49 -16.49 -44.33
CA LEU A 520 -35.67 -15.78 -43.82
C LEU A 520 -36.22 -14.77 -44.82
N ALA A 521 -35.34 -14.04 -45.54
CA ALA A 521 -35.76 -13.12 -46.59
C ALA A 521 -36.46 -13.85 -47.74
N THR A 522 -35.93 -15.00 -48.18
CA THR A 522 -36.57 -15.83 -49.22
C THR A 522 -37.92 -16.39 -48.78
N GLN A 523 -38.02 -16.89 -47.54
CA GLN A 523 -39.29 -17.39 -46.98
C GLN A 523 -40.33 -16.27 -46.87
N ASN A 524 -39.91 -15.07 -46.44
CA ASN A 524 -40.81 -13.92 -46.38
C ASN A 524 -41.31 -13.50 -47.76
N GLN A 525 -40.47 -13.55 -48.80
CA GLN A 525 -40.91 -13.28 -50.18
C GLN A 525 -41.94 -14.31 -50.66
N GLU A 526 -41.73 -15.60 -50.36
CA GLU A 526 -42.67 -16.66 -50.72
C GLU A 526 -44.01 -16.52 -50.00
N LEU A 527 -43.99 -16.23 -48.69
CA LEU A 527 -45.20 -15.92 -47.92
C LEU A 527 -45.92 -14.68 -48.42
N GLN A 528 -45.19 -13.64 -48.86
CA GLN A 528 -45.79 -12.45 -49.47
C GLN A 528 -46.48 -12.77 -50.79
N ALA A 529 -45.87 -13.60 -51.65
CA ALA A 529 -46.48 -14.04 -52.89
C ALA A 529 -47.75 -14.88 -52.65
N GLN A 530 -47.71 -15.80 -51.68
CA GLN A 530 -48.89 -16.59 -51.28
C GLN A 530 -50.02 -15.71 -50.73
N ASN A 531 -49.69 -14.72 -49.90
CA ASN A 531 -50.68 -13.77 -49.39
C ASN A 531 -51.32 -12.95 -50.52
N GLN A 532 -50.55 -12.52 -51.52
CA GLN A 532 -51.08 -11.80 -52.68
C GLN A 532 -52.02 -12.68 -53.51
N GLN A 533 -51.67 -13.96 -53.70
CA GLN A 533 -52.53 -14.93 -54.41
C GLN A 533 -53.85 -15.15 -53.67
N LEU A 534 -53.81 -15.36 -52.35
CA LEU A 534 -55.01 -15.54 -51.52
C LEU A 534 -55.90 -14.29 -51.53
N GLN A 535 -55.32 -13.09 -51.57
CA GLN A 535 -56.07 -11.85 -51.69
C GLN A 535 -56.76 -11.71 -53.05
N GLN A 536 -56.22 -12.31 -54.11
CA GLN A 536 -56.85 -12.35 -55.44
C GLN A 536 -57.95 -13.40 -55.55
N ASP A 537 -57.84 -14.52 -54.83
CA ASP A 537 -58.85 -15.60 -54.84
C ASP A 537 -60.09 -15.29 -53.97
N ILE A 538 -60.00 -14.31 -53.06
CA ILE A 538 -61.07 -13.90 -52.13
C ILE A 538 -61.85 -12.67 -52.64
N GLY A 539 -61.33 -11.94 -53.64
CA GLY A 539 -62.03 -10.84 -54.32
C GLY A 539 -62.74 -11.30 -55.58
#